data_AF-A0A368XBE1-F1
#
_entry.id   AF-A0A368XBE1-F1
#
_cell.length_a   1.000
_cell.length_b   1.000
_cell.length_c   1.000
_cell.angle_alpha   90.00
_cell.angle_beta   90.00
_cell.angle_gamma   90.00
#
_symmetry.space_group_name_H-M   'P 1'
#
loop_
_entity.id
_entity.type
_entity.pdbx_description
1 polymer ?
#
loop_
_entity_poly.entity_id
_entity_poly.type
_entity_poly.pdbx_seq_one_letter_code
_entity_poly.pdbx_strand_id
1 'polypeptide(L)'
;MTAAPDNADPRDPVLWHGHAQALATRDALRETVLAAHYDDDAAQLLVLAAERAALASLDAGAAAGAVLAAALREGAACGGAAALCAARTEGQAELGLDDGRTRVFRAGGRAGMSGPRWALATAMASSAGDGVVLEVLTHPAAVAACQEGAQTADPFWTPYCVGLAALYRGDAAAGTLLQAAMQALHAPPRIADATQLAELRRPVLQLALQLAQADAPADAPAAGAAGDAAGDATGDATGDAAAEVASDALLLALQAHARYHGAGPGRGEALGLLAFELGGLCAWAQRAGHPLAAQPAALAALLPPVLPPRDAALVYRFAPRRILHDGEPHWFLDLQGFPRAGRRHVVGERDGVLQAIYEAQGAPGLPPSRVAFALPDASAALGSPGAPGAPAPPPWPLALDATALRGLLHSGTAQAHAEAEPLQQALVRYGVEHVGEAASTESTGRNGGGATAPAGNAQAMAMASAALICAEAMPLLQALVGAQGAALAAQLRPRPEDYAAVFRPEVAAAARQAFDAVWDAAPPHPARAAAGARITCHAAPAGMLADENALSRPFPGGYRVLAALLQPRRVWLAWKVIAPGRNAGMAYDGLVWLDDRWAWFPKPYRVMAALLKT
;
A
#
# COMPACT_ATOMS: atom_id res chain seq x y z
N MET A 1 -48.51 1.27 -26.69
CA MET A 1 -48.10 2.27 -25.68
C MET A 1 -48.86 1.99 -24.40
N THR A 2 -48.35 1.06 -23.59
CA THR A 2 -48.80 0.85 -22.21
C THR A 2 -48.30 2.02 -21.38
N ALA A 3 -49.19 2.68 -20.65
CA ALA A 3 -48.86 3.80 -19.77
C ALA A 3 -47.68 3.43 -18.85
N ALA A 4 -46.72 4.33 -18.69
CA ALA A 4 -45.68 4.19 -17.69
C ALA A 4 -46.35 4.00 -16.32
N PRO A 5 -45.89 3.07 -15.46
CA PRO A 5 -46.45 2.90 -14.14
C PRO A 5 -46.40 4.24 -13.41
N ASP A 6 -47.53 4.64 -12.84
CA ASP A 6 -47.66 5.80 -11.97
C ASP A 6 -46.46 5.84 -11.01
N ASN A 7 -45.79 6.99 -10.93
CA ASN A 7 -44.79 7.28 -9.90
C ASN A 7 -45.42 6.88 -8.56
N ALA A 8 -44.89 5.82 -7.94
CA ALA A 8 -45.37 5.36 -6.65
C ALA A 8 -45.40 6.56 -5.69
N ASP A 9 -46.56 6.85 -5.11
CA ASP A 9 -46.69 7.98 -4.19
C ASP A 9 -45.69 7.74 -3.05
N PRO A 10 -44.72 8.65 -2.79
CA PRO A 10 -43.81 8.53 -1.67
C PRO A 10 -44.55 8.55 -0.31
N ARG A 11 -45.88 8.61 -0.28
CA ARG A 11 -46.71 8.44 0.91
C ARG A 11 -47.40 7.07 0.99
N ASP A 12 -47.12 6.13 0.07
CA ASP A 12 -47.70 4.78 0.09
C ASP A 12 -47.15 3.98 1.30
N PRO A 13 -48.00 3.67 2.31
CA PRO A 13 -47.57 2.95 3.51
C PRO A 13 -47.09 1.52 3.24
N VAL A 14 -47.50 0.89 2.12
CA VAL A 14 -47.03 -0.45 1.74
C VAL A 14 -45.57 -0.41 1.31
N LEU A 15 -45.19 0.62 0.55
CA LEU A 15 -43.81 0.88 0.15
C LEU A 15 -42.92 1.13 1.39
N TRP A 16 -43.40 1.91 2.35
CA TRP A 16 -42.70 2.16 3.61
C TRP A 16 -42.59 0.95 4.52
N HIS A 17 -43.61 0.10 4.58
CA HIS A 17 -43.54 -1.15 5.34
C HIS A 17 -42.48 -2.10 4.76
N GLY A 18 -42.42 -2.21 3.42
CA GLY A 18 -41.36 -2.94 2.73
C GLY A 18 -39.96 -2.40 3.02
N HIS A 19 -39.81 -1.06 3.03
CA HIS A 19 -38.54 -0.41 3.37
C HIS A 19 -38.10 -0.69 4.82
N ALA A 20 -39.01 -0.57 5.78
CA ALA A 20 -38.72 -0.85 7.18
C ALA A 20 -38.28 -2.31 7.39
N GLN A 21 -38.95 -3.26 6.73
CA GLN A 21 -38.57 -4.68 6.77
C GLN A 21 -37.20 -4.93 6.11
N ALA A 22 -36.92 -4.27 4.98
CA ALA A 22 -35.62 -4.35 4.32
C ALA A 22 -34.51 -3.83 5.24
N LEU A 23 -34.70 -2.66 5.87
CA LEU A 23 -33.72 -2.08 6.80
C LEU A 23 -33.48 -3.02 7.99
N ALA A 24 -34.53 -3.55 8.61
CA ALA A 24 -34.41 -4.51 9.71
C ALA A 24 -33.67 -5.80 9.29
N THR A 25 -33.88 -6.26 8.07
CA THR A 25 -33.14 -7.41 7.50
C THR A 25 -31.66 -7.09 7.36
N ARG A 26 -31.30 -5.86 6.95
CA ARG A 26 -29.90 -5.42 6.85
C ARG A 26 -29.25 -5.23 8.21
N ASP A 27 -29.98 -4.76 9.21
CA ASP A 27 -29.49 -4.72 10.59
C ASP A 27 -29.22 -6.15 11.13
N ALA A 28 -30.11 -7.12 10.85
CA ALA A 28 -29.87 -8.51 11.25
C ALA A 28 -28.65 -9.14 10.54
N LEU A 29 -28.45 -8.85 9.25
CA LEU A 29 -27.26 -9.28 8.51
C LEU A 29 -25.99 -8.62 9.06
N ARG A 30 -26.04 -7.33 9.39
CA ARG A 30 -24.95 -6.61 10.05
C ARG A 30 -24.56 -7.30 11.36
N GLU A 31 -25.52 -7.61 12.22
CA GLU A 31 -25.25 -8.34 13.47
C GLU A 31 -24.65 -9.73 13.22
N THR A 32 -25.08 -10.41 12.16
CA THR A 32 -24.52 -11.71 11.75
C THR A 32 -23.05 -11.58 11.33
N VAL A 33 -22.71 -10.58 10.51
CA VAL A 33 -21.32 -10.33 10.08
C VAL A 33 -20.45 -9.94 11.27
N LEU A 34 -20.95 -9.08 12.17
CA LEU A 34 -20.25 -8.73 13.40
C LEU A 34 -19.98 -9.97 14.26
N ALA A 35 -20.92 -10.91 14.37
CA ALA A 35 -20.73 -12.13 15.13
C ALA A 35 -19.74 -13.12 14.49
N ALA A 36 -19.55 -13.08 13.17
CA ALA A 36 -18.79 -14.09 12.43
C ALA A 36 -17.26 -13.91 12.47
N HIS A 37 -16.76 -12.68 12.63
CA HIS A 37 -15.32 -12.38 12.72
C HIS A 37 -14.47 -12.91 11.54
N TYR A 38 -14.96 -12.79 10.31
CA TYR A 38 -14.19 -13.16 9.10
C TYR A 38 -13.05 -12.16 8.82
N ASP A 39 -12.00 -12.60 8.13
CA ASP A 39 -10.86 -11.74 7.76
C ASP A 39 -11.23 -10.59 6.80
N ASP A 40 -12.36 -10.71 6.08
CA ASP A 40 -12.91 -9.73 5.14
C ASP A 40 -14.17 -9.01 5.66
N ASP A 41 -14.49 -9.15 6.95
CA ASP A 41 -15.72 -8.62 7.53
C ASP A 41 -15.82 -7.09 7.41
N ALA A 42 -14.69 -6.35 7.45
CA ALA A 42 -14.67 -4.90 7.21
C ALA A 42 -15.27 -4.51 5.85
N ALA A 43 -14.91 -5.20 4.76
CA ALA A 43 -15.46 -4.91 3.44
C ALA A 43 -16.93 -5.34 3.31
N GLN A 44 -17.34 -6.40 4.00
CA GLN A 44 -18.74 -6.82 4.06
C GLN A 44 -19.60 -5.81 4.83
N LEU A 45 -19.10 -5.31 5.96
CA LEU A 45 -19.75 -4.27 6.77
C LEU A 45 -19.85 -2.94 6.01
N LEU A 46 -18.84 -2.57 5.22
CA LEU A 46 -18.92 -1.43 4.30
C LEU A 46 -20.11 -1.56 3.35
N VAL A 47 -20.27 -2.72 2.69
CA VAL A 47 -21.38 -2.93 1.77
C VAL A 47 -22.71 -2.81 2.52
N LEU A 48 -22.87 -3.53 3.63
CA LEU A 48 -24.09 -3.48 4.46
C LEU A 48 -24.43 -2.06 4.93
N ALA A 49 -23.41 -1.28 5.32
CA ALA A 49 -23.58 0.12 5.71
C ALA A 49 -24.05 0.98 4.54
N ALA A 50 -23.52 0.78 3.33
CA ALA A 50 -24.01 1.45 2.14
C ALA A 50 -25.46 1.05 1.81
N GLU A 51 -25.84 -0.22 1.97
CA GLU A 51 -27.22 -0.65 1.75
C GLU A 51 -28.19 0.01 2.74
N ARG A 52 -27.79 0.09 4.02
CA ARG A 52 -28.56 0.77 5.07
C ARG A 52 -28.68 2.27 4.81
N ALA A 53 -27.59 2.91 4.39
CA ALA A 53 -27.59 4.32 4.02
C ALA A 53 -28.56 4.56 2.84
N ALA A 54 -28.52 3.74 1.80
CA ALA A 54 -29.40 3.89 0.64
C ALA A 54 -30.87 3.70 1.00
N LEU A 55 -31.20 2.72 1.87
CA LEU A 55 -32.56 2.53 2.35
C LEU A 55 -33.03 3.71 3.22
N ALA A 56 -32.15 4.21 4.10
CA ALA A 56 -32.47 5.34 4.97
C ALA A 56 -32.62 6.66 4.21
N SER A 57 -31.90 6.87 3.10
CA SER A 57 -32.03 8.09 2.28
C SER A 57 -33.37 8.18 1.56
N LEU A 58 -34.12 7.08 1.43
CA LEU A 58 -35.46 7.12 0.84
C LEU A 58 -36.45 7.83 1.77
N ASP A 59 -36.28 7.73 3.09
CA ASP A 59 -37.17 8.33 4.10
C ASP A 59 -36.72 9.75 4.51
N ALA A 60 -37.59 10.73 4.30
CA ALA A 60 -37.34 12.13 4.65
C ALA A 60 -37.52 12.44 6.16
N GLY A 61 -37.91 11.45 6.97
CA GLY A 61 -38.10 11.59 8.41
C GLY A 61 -36.79 11.85 9.17
N ALA A 62 -36.86 12.63 10.24
CA ALA A 62 -35.69 12.96 11.07
C ALA A 62 -34.98 11.70 11.65
N ALA A 63 -35.75 10.66 11.98
CA ALA A 63 -35.19 9.38 12.45
C ALA A 63 -34.36 8.68 11.37
N ALA A 64 -34.81 8.70 10.12
CA ALA A 64 -34.07 8.15 8.98
C ALA A 64 -32.79 8.95 8.69
N GLY A 65 -32.82 10.27 8.86
CA GLY A 65 -31.62 11.11 8.78
C GLY A 65 -30.51 10.69 9.76
N ALA A 66 -30.87 10.31 11.00
CA ALA A 66 -29.90 9.80 11.97
C ALA A 66 -29.34 8.43 11.57
N VAL A 67 -30.19 7.53 11.05
CA VAL A 67 -29.77 6.20 10.54
C VAL A 67 -28.83 6.36 9.35
N LEU A 68 -29.17 7.22 8.40
CA LEU A 68 -28.34 7.55 7.24
C LEU A 68 -26.97 8.08 7.66
N ALA A 69 -26.94 9.02 8.61
CA ALA A 69 -25.70 9.58 9.12
C ALA A 69 -24.81 8.52 9.79
N ALA A 70 -25.40 7.67 10.62
CA ALA A 70 -24.69 6.56 11.28
C ALA A 70 -24.16 5.55 10.25
N ALA A 71 -24.97 5.19 9.25
CA ALA A 71 -24.59 4.25 8.20
C ALA A 71 -23.47 4.79 7.30
N LEU A 72 -23.50 6.09 6.93
CA LEU A 72 -22.42 6.73 6.19
C LEU A 72 -21.09 6.69 6.95
N ARG A 73 -21.11 7.03 8.24
CA ARG A 73 -19.92 7.01 9.11
C ARG A 73 -19.38 5.60 9.33
N GLU A 74 -20.27 4.64 9.59
CA GLU A 74 -19.89 3.25 9.75
C GLU A 74 -19.26 2.69 8.47
N GLY A 75 -19.88 2.94 7.31
CA GLY A 75 -19.35 2.47 6.04
C GLY A 75 -18.01 3.12 5.69
N ALA A 76 -17.88 4.44 5.90
CA ALA A 76 -16.61 5.13 5.76
C ALA A 76 -15.52 4.46 6.61
N ALA A 77 -15.78 4.29 7.91
CA ALA A 77 -14.79 3.77 8.83
C ALA A 77 -14.47 2.27 8.60
N CYS A 78 -15.45 1.46 8.19
CA CYS A 78 -15.23 0.08 7.74
C CYS A 78 -14.37 0.02 6.46
N GLY A 79 -14.63 0.91 5.51
CA GLY A 79 -13.84 1.03 4.29
C GLY A 79 -12.40 1.48 4.57
N GLY A 80 -12.22 2.47 5.43
CA GLY A 80 -10.91 2.91 5.92
C GLY A 80 -10.15 1.78 6.63
N ALA A 81 -10.82 1.02 7.49
CA ALA A 81 -10.24 -0.15 8.15
C ALA A 81 -9.82 -1.23 7.14
N ALA A 82 -10.68 -1.57 6.16
CA ALA A 82 -10.37 -2.56 5.14
C ALA A 82 -9.16 -2.14 4.29
N ALA A 83 -9.13 -0.89 3.82
CA ALA A 83 -8.01 -0.37 3.03
C ALA A 83 -6.70 -0.32 3.83
N LEU A 84 -6.77 0.09 5.10
CA LEU A 84 -5.62 0.13 6.01
C LEU A 84 -5.08 -1.27 6.29
N CYS A 85 -5.95 -2.24 6.57
CA CYS A 85 -5.57 -3.64 6.80
C CYS A 85 -5.00 -4.30 5.54
N ALA A 86 -5.48 -3.93 4.34
CA ALA A 86 -4.90 -4.36 3.07
C ALA A 86 -3.48 -3.80 2.85
N ALA A 87 -3.27 -2.54 3.21
CA ALA A 87 -2.00 -1.83 2.99
C ALA A 87 -0.89 -2.17 4.01
N ARG A 88 -1.24 -2.88 5.08
CA ARG A 88 -0.34 -3.15 6.21
C ARG A 88 -0.17 -4.64 6.42
N THR A 89 0.99 -5.05 6.92
CA THR A 89 1.33 -6.46 7.17
C THR A 89 1.21 -6.86 8.64
N GLU A 90 1.16 -5.90 9.56
CA GLU A 90 1.17 -6.13 11.00
C GLU A 90 0.33 -5.07 11.74
N GLY A 91 -0.28 -5.45 12.86
CA GLY A 91 -1.18 -4.57 13.63
C GLY A 91 -2.65 -4.84 13.34
N GLN A 92 -3.50 -3.93 13.76
CA GLN A 92 -4.94 -4.03 13.63
C GLN A 92 -5.61 -2.66 13.56
N ALA A 93 -6.64 -2.51 12.74
CA ALA A 93 -7.53 -1.37 12.77
C ALA A 93 -8.63 -1.60 13.80
N GLU A 94 -8.88 -0.63 14.66
CA GLU A 94 -9.96 -0.63 15.63
C GLU A 94 -11.02 0.39 15.25
N LEU A 95 -12.26 -0.06 15.22
CA LEU A 95 -13.41 0.74 14.86
C LEU A 95 -14.35 0.85 16.05
N GLY A 96 -14.58 2.07 16.54
CA GLY A 96 -15.68 2.37 17.44
C GLY A 96 -17.00 2.44 16.68
N LEU A 97 -17.97 1.62 17.06
CA LEU A 97 -19.33 1.67 16.54
C LEU A 97 -20.15 2.68 17.36
N ASP A 98 -21.17 3.29 16.75
CA ASP A 98 -22.03 4.29 17.43
C ASP A 98 -22.85 3.68 18.60
N ASP A 99 -22.97 2.34 18.66
CA ASP A 99 -23.56 1.62 19.80
C ASP A 99 -22.58 1.36 20.96
N GLY A 100 -21.36 1.91 20.87
CA GLY A 100 -20.31 1.78 21.88
C GLY A 100 -19.46 0.51 21.78
N ARG A 101 -19.80 -0.43 20.89
CA ARG A 101 -18.96 -1.60 20.65
C ARG A 101 -17.68 -1.20 19.91
N THR A 102 -16.62 -1.99 20.08
CA THR A 102 -15.38 -1.86 19.32
C THR A 102 -15.18 -3.09 18.45
N ARG A 103 -14.88 -2.88 17.17
CA ARG A 103 -14.48 -3.91 16.21
C ARG A 103 -12.99 -3.82 15.93
N VAL A 104 -12.38 -4.97 15.67
CA VAL A 104 -10.94 -5.08 15.44
C VAL A 104 -10.71 -5.89 14.18
N PHE A 105 -9.95 -5.32 13.24
CA PHE A 105 -9.62 -5.89 11.95
C PHE A 105 -8.11 -6.07 11.86
N ARG A 106 -7.62 -7.27 11.54
CA ARG A 106 -6.17 -7.55 11.53
C ARG A 106 -5.54 -7.13 10.21
N ALA A 107 -4.37 -6.50 10.28
CA ALA A 107 -3.56 -6.22 9.10
C ALA A 107 -3.02 -7.51 8.46
N GLY A 108 -2.74 -7.47 7.15
CA GLY A 108 -2.17 -8.59 6.39
C GLY A 108 -3.17 -9.68 5.99
N GLY A 109 -4.46 -9.51 6.34
CA GLY A 109 -5.55 -10.39 5.91
C GLY A 109 -6.06 -10.08 4.50
N ARG A 110 -6.92 -10.95 3.97
CA ARG A 110 -7.70 -10.64 2.76
C ARG A 110 -8.80 -9.67 3.15
N ALA A 111 -8.51 -8.36 3.16
CA ALA A 111 -9.50 -7.35 3.54
C ALA A 111 -10.72 -7.26 2.60
N GLY A 112 -10.77 -8.05 1.52
CA GLY A 112 -11.90 -8.11 0.60
C GLY A 112 -12.13 -6.82 -0.19
N MET A 113 -11.17 -5.90 -0.21
CA MET A 113 -11.31 -4.63 -0.90
C MET A 113 -11.01 -4.79 -2.39
N SER A 114 -11.81 -4.14 -3.23
CA SER A 114 -11.66 -4.04 -4.68
C SER A 114 -11.85 -2.59 -5.12
N GLY A 115 -11.51 -2.26 -6.37
CA GLY A 115 -11.71 -0.91 -6.92
C GLY A 115 -13.12 -0.31 -6.68
N PRO A 116 -14.21 -1.04 -7.01
CA PRO A 116 -15.57 -0.57 -6.73
C PRO A 116 -15.86 -0.34 -5.23
N ARG A 117 -15.41 -1.24 -4.35
CA ARG A 117 -15.62 -1.11 -2.90
C ARG A 117 -14.81 0.05 -2.33
N TRP A 118 -13.60 0.27 -2.83
CA TRP A 118 -12.80 1.43 -2.48
C TRP A 118 -13.51 2.73 -2.89
N ALA A 119 -14.05 2.81 -4.11
CA ALA A 119 -14.76 4.01 -4.58
C ALA A 119 -15.98 4.32 -3.72
N LEU A 120 -16.75 3.29 -3.35
CA LEU A 120 -17.86 3.40 -2.42
C LEU A 120 -17.42 3.90 -1.03
N ALA A 121 -16.34 3.35 -0.47
CA ALA A 121 -15.81 3.79 0.82
C ALA A 121 -15.39 5.27 0.81
N THR A 122 -14.68 5.69 -0.24
CA THR A 122 -14.21 7.07 -0.41
C THR A 122 -15.39 8.04 -0.53
N ALA A 123 -16.42 7.64 -1.28
CA ALA A 123 -17.65 8.40 -1.41
C ALA A 123 -18.37 8.59 -0.08
N MET A 124 -18.55 7.50 0.68
CA MET A 124 -19.16 7.55 2.02
C MET A 124 -18.34 8.39 3.00
N ALA A 125 -17.01 8.28 2.99
CA ALA A 125 -16.13 9.11 3.81
C ALA A 125 -16.26 10.60 3.48
N SER A 126 -16.33 10.93 2.18
CA SER A 126 -16.54 12.31 1.74
C SER A 126 -17.89 12.87 2.17
N SER A 127 -18.99 12.12 1.98
CA SER A 127 -20.33 12.52 2.41
C SER A 127 -20.45 12.62 3.93
N ALA A 128 -19.75 11.75 4.66
CA ALA A 128 -19.72 11.77 6.12
C ALA A 128 -18.88 12.92 6.70
N GLY A 129 -18.11 13.62 5.87
CA GLY A 129 -17.17 14.65 6.33
C GLY A 129 -16.01 14.08 7.15
N ASP A 130 -15.66 12.80 6.95
CA ASP A 130 -14.61 12.11 7.71
C ASP A 130 -13.26 12.29 7.02
N GLY A 131 -12.57 13.37 7.38
CA GLY A 131 -11.27 13.72 6.79
C GLY A 131 -10.17 12.70 7.08
N VAL A 132 -10.21 12.06 8.26
CA VAL A 132 -9.19 11.08 8.68
C VAL A 132 -9.33 9.80 7.86
N VAL A 133 -10.54 9.27 7.70
CA VAL A 133 -10.78 8.11 6.85
C VAL A 133 -10.47 8.43 5.39
N LEU A 134 -10.82 9.62 4.92
CA LEU A 134 -10.53 10.03 3.55
C LEU A 134 -9.02 10.11 3.30
N GLU A 135 -8.23 10.62 4.25
CA GLU A 135 -6.76 10.61 4.18
C GLU A 135 -6.20 9.18 4.10
N VAL A 136 -6.73 8.25 4.92
CA VAL A 136 -6.35 6.83 4.87
C VAL A 136 -6.68 6.21 3.51
N LEU A 137 -7.90 6.39 3.01
CA LEU A 137 -8.36 5.79 1.75
C LEU A 137 -7.62 6.32 0.53
N THR A 138 -7.26 7.60 0.53
CA THR A 138 -6.63 8.28 -0.61
C THR A 138 -5.10 8.21 -0.58
N HIS A 139 -4.51 7.67 0.49
CA HIS A 139 -3.07 7.45 0.55
C HIS A 139 -2.62 6.45 -0.54
N PRO A 140 -1.51 6.71 -1.28
CA PRO A 140 -1.09 5.85 -2.39
C PRO A 140 -0.94 4.37 -2.04
N ALA A 141 -0.41 4.05 -0.84
CA ALA A 141 -0.29 2.67 -0.38
C ALA A 141 -1.66 1.98 -0.17
N ALA A 142 -2.67 2.71 0.29
CA ALA A 142 -4.02 2.17 0.48
C ALA A 142 -4.70 1.96 -0.88
N VAL A 143 -4.61 2.95 -1.78
CA VAL A 143 -5.12 2.83 -3.15
C VAL A 143 -4.50 1.60 -3.83
N ALA A 144 -3.17 1.48 -3.81
CA ALA A 144 -2.45 0.35 -4.42
C ALA A 144 -2.84 -1.01 -3.82
N ALA A 145 -2.97 -1.09 -2.50
CA ALA A 145 -3.32 -2.34 -1.81
C ALA A 145 -4.76 -2.80 -2.08
N CYS A 146 -5.65 -1.88 -2.46
CA CYS A 146 -7.04 -2.18 -2.84
C CYS A 146 -7.19 -2.54 -4.33
N GLN A 147 -6.11 -2.49 -5.12
CA GLN A 147 -6.16 -2.86 -6.52
C GLN A 147 -6.02 -4.36 -6.70
N GLU A 148 -6.93 -4.91 -7.48
CA GLU A 148 -6.84 -6.29 -7.95
C GLU A 148 -5.82 -6.39 -9.10
N GLY A 149 -5.20 -7.57 -9.25
CA GLY A 149 -4.21 -7.77 -10.30
C GLY A 149 -4.81 -7.57 -11.70
N ALA A 150 -3.98 -7.20 -12.68
CA ALA A 150 -4.42 -6.94 -14.06
C ALA A 150 -5.10 -8.14 -14.75
N GLN A 151 -5.05 -9.34 -14.15
CA GLN A 151 -5.75 -10.53 -14.63
C GLN A 151 -7.15 -10.72 -14.04
N THR A 152 -7.44 -10.07 -12.91
CA THR A 152 -8.66 -10.27 -12.10
C THR A 152 -9.57 -9.05 -12.07
N ALA A 153 -9.14 -7.90 -12.59
CA ALA A 153 -9.96 -6.70 -12.69
C ALA A 153 -9.88 -6.05 -14.06
N ASP A 154 -10.89 -5.24 -14.36
CA ASP A 154 -10.91 -4.39 -15.54
C ASP A 154 -9.80 -3.33 -15.44
N PRO A 155 -9.06 -3.06 -16.54
CA PRO A 155 -7.92 -2.14 -16.54
C PRO A 155 -8.29 -0.69 -16.17
N PHE A 156 -9.59 -0.38 -16.18
CA PHE A 156 -10.16 0.90 -15.79
C PHE A 156 -10.05 1.21 -14.29
N TRP A 157 -10.17 0.20 -13.42
CA TRP A 157 -10.35 0.44 -11.98
C TRP A 157 -9.14 1.10 -11.33
N THR A 158 -7.92 0.69 -11.67
CA THR A 158 -6.72 1.31 -11.10
C THR A 158 -6.57 2.79 -11.47
N PRO A 159 -6.60 3.19 -12.75
CA PRO A 159 -6.64 4.60 -13.12
C PRO A 159 -7.79 5.39 -12.46
N TYR A 160 -8.97 4.79 -12.38
CA TYR A 160 -10.15 5.42 -11.76
C TYR A 160 -9.92 5.74 -10.29
N CYS A 161 -9.47 4.76 -9.50
CA CYS A 161 -9.21 4.96 -8.08
C CYS A 161 -8.07 5.98 -7.85
N VAL A 162 -7.01 5.92 -8.65
CA VAL A 162 -5.87 6.85 -8.56
C VAL A 162 -6.30 8.29 -8.85
N GLY A 163 -7.06 8.52 -9.94
CA GLY A 163 -7.56 9.84 -10.30
C GLY A 163 -8.48 10.44 -9.25
N LEU A 164 -9.41 9.64 -8.70
CA LEU A 164 -10.28 10.09 -7.61
C LEU A 164 -9.48 10.38 -6.32
N ALA A 165 -8.51 9.53 -5.97
CA ALA A 165 -7.68 9.76 -4.79
C ALA A 165 -6.90 11.07 -4.88
N ALA A 166 -6.34 11.38 -6.06
CA ALA A 166 -5.68 12.65 -6.33
C ALA A 166 -6.64 13.84 -6.18
N LEU A 167 -7.86 13.75 -6.73
CA LEU A 167 -8.89 14.79 -6.56
C LEU A 167 -9.23 15.03 -5.10
N TYR A 168 -9.55 13.98 -4.34
CA TYR A 168 -9.93 14.13 -2.93
C TYR A 168 -8.80 14.70 -2.06
N ARG A 169 -7.53 14.53 -2.46
CA ARG A 169 -6.35 15.11 -1.81
C ARG A 169 -6.05 16.55 -2.23
N GLY A 170 -6.74 17.10 -3.23
CA GLY A 170 -6.42 18.41 -3.83
C GLY A 170 -5.06 18.39 -4.56
N ASP A 171 -4.69 17.26 -5.16
CA ASP A 171 -3.44 17.14 -5.91
C ASP A 171 -3.54 17.84 -7.27
N ALA A 172 -2.56 18.67 -7.62
CA ALA A 172 -2.49 19.36 -8.91
C ALA A 172 -2.49 18.38 -10.10
N ALA A 173 -2.05 17.13 -9.90
CA ALA A 173 -2.06 16.09 -10.93
C ALA A 173 -3.46 15.47 -11.18
N ALA A 174 -4.47 15.78 -10.37
CA ALA A 174 -5.79 15.14 -10.41
C ALA A 174 -6.43 15.19 -11.81
N GLY A 175 -6.40 16.35 -12.48
CA GLY A 175 -6.97 16.50 -13.83
C GLY A 175 -6.33 15.56 -14.85
N THR A 176 -5.00 15.46 -14.85
CA THR A 176 -4.25 14.56 -15.74
C THR A 176 -4.55 13.09 -15.47
N LEU A 177 -4.62 12.71 -14.19
CA LEU A 177 -4.90 11.33 -13.78
C LEU A 177 -6.35 10.92 -14.11
N LEU A 178 -7.31 11.82 -13.92
CA LEU A 178 -8.71 11.59 -14.29
C LEU A 178 -8.89 11.51 -15.81
N GLN A 179 -8.13 12.30 -16.58
CA GLN A 179 -8.11 12.16 -18.03
C GLN A 179 -7.54 10.80 -18.47
N ALA A 180 -6.50 10.30 -17.81
CA ALA A 180 -5.98 8.95 -18.05
C ALA A 180 -7.02 7.87 -17.70
N ALA A 181 -7.77 8.04 -16.61
CA ALA A 181 -8.89 7.15 -16.26
C ALA A 181 -10.00 7.18 -17.34
N MET A 182 -10.30 8.35 -17.89
CA MET A 182 -11.24 8.50 -19.01
C MET A 182 -10.77 7.77 -20.26
N GLN A 183 -9.47 7.82 -20.56
CA GLN A 183 -8.88 7.09 -21.68
C GLN A 183 -8.96 5.58 -21.45
N ALA A 184 -8.75 5.11 -20.22
CA ALA A 184 -8.81 3.70 -19.85
C ALA A 184 -10.19 3.07 -20.04
N LEU A 185 -11.29 3.86 -20.05
CA LEU A 185 -12.62 3.38 -20.40
C LEU A 185 -12.74 2.86 -21.85
N HIS A 186 -11.83 3.24 -22.75
CA HIS A 186 -11.81 2.72 -24.12
C HIS A 186 -11.18 1.33 -24.23
N ALA A 187 -10.41 0.91 -23.23
CA ALA A 187 -9.89 -0.45 -23.20
C ALA A 187 -11.06 -1.42 -22.95
N PRO A 188 -11.15 -2.54 -23.70
CA PRO A 188 -12.24 -3.48 -23.51
C PRO A 188 -12.16 -4.07 -22.09
N PRO A 189 -13.23 -3.94 -21.27
CA PRO A 189 -13.28 -4.61 -19.98
C PRO A 189 -13.29 -6.12 -20.16
N ARG A 190 -12.82 -6.81 -19.14
CA ARG A 190 -12.73 -8.27 -19.03
C ARG A 190 -13.95 -8.84 -18.31
N ILE A 191 -14.49 -8.09 -17.34
CA ILE A 191 -15.53 -8.54 -16.42
C ILE A 191 -16.81 -7.73 -16.65
N ALA A 192 -16.74 -6.41 -16.56
CA ALA A 192 -17.91 -5.56 -16.77
C ALA A 192 -18.33 -5.53 -18.25
N ASP A 193 -19.62 -5.27 -18.50
CA ASP A 193 -20.08 -4.94 -19.83
C ASP A 193 -19.53 -3.57 -20.26
N ALA A 194 -18.91 -3.49 -21.43
CA ALA A 194 -18.22 -2.29 -21.91
C ALA A 194 -19.16 -1.10 -22.07
N THR A 195 -20.37 -1.34 -22.58
CA THR A 195 -21.36 -0.29 -22.80
C THR A 195 -21.88 0.22 -21.47
N GLN A 196 -22.25 -0.67 -20.55
CA GLN A 196 -22.71 -0.29 -19.22
C GLN A 196 -21.63 0.45 -18.42
N LEU A 197 -20.38 -0.03 -18.46
CA LEU A 197 -19.26 0.62 -17.78
C LEU A 197 -19.06 2.04 -18.32
N ALA A 198 -19.06 2.22 -19.65
CA ALA A 198 -18.91 3.53 -20.26
C ALA A 198 -20.10 4.46 -19.96
N GLU A 199 -21.33 3.98 -20.07
CA GLU A 199 -22.54 4.77 -19.82
C GLU A 199 -22.65 5.24 -18.37
N LEU A 200 -22.22 4.41 -17.42
CA LEU A 200 -22.29 4.72 -15.99
C LEU A 200 -21.10 5.52 -15.49
N ARG A 201 -19.87 5.16 -15.89
CA ARG A 201 -18.65 5.71 -15.29
C ARG A 201 -18.13 6.96 -15.98
N ARG A 202 -18.38 7.12 -17.29
CA ARG A 202 -17.95 8.32 -18.02
C ARG A 202 -18.53 9.61 -17.42
N PRO A 203 -19.83 9.71 -17.11
CA PRO A 203 -20.38 10.93 -16.53
C PRO A 203 -19.82 11.25 -15.13
N VAL A 204 -19.58 10.22 -14.30
CA VAL A 204 -18.95 10.40 -12.97
C VAL A 204 -17.52 10.94 -13.11
N LEU A 205 -16.73 10.37 -14.02
CA LEU A 205 -15.38 10.86 -14.30
C LEU A 205 -15.37 12.27 -14.91
N GLN A 206 -16.37 12.61 -15.74
CA GLN A 206 -16.50 13.95 -16.29
C GLN A 206 -16.74 14.96 -15.17
N LEU A 207 -17.65 14.67 -14.24
CA LEU A 207 -17.85 15.51 -13.05
C LEU A 207 -16.56 15.66 -12.25
N ALA A 208 -15.88 14.55 -11.91
CA ALA A 208 -14.62 14.59 -11.17
C ALA A 208 -13.54 15.42 -11.89
N LEU A 209 -13.46 15.32 -13.22
CA LEU A 209 -12.50 16.09 -14.03
C LEU A 209 -12.82 17.59 -14.01
N GLN A 210 -14.09 17.98 -14.13
CA GLN A 210 -14.48 19.40 -14.05
C GLN A 210 -14.19 19.98 -12.66
N LEU A 211 -14.44 19.19 -11.61
CA LEU A 211 -14.08 19.55 -10.24
C LEU A 211 -12.56 19.73 -10.06
N ALA A 212 -11.74 18.83 -10.62
CA ALA A 212 -10.29 18.96 -10.58
C ALA A 212 -9.78 20.20 -11.34
N GLN A 213 -10.44 20.57 -12.44
CA GLN A 213 -10.10 21.75 -13.24
C GLN A 213 -10.48 23.05 -12.54
N ALA A 214 -11.60 23.07 -11.82
CA ALA A 214 -12.03 24.22 -11.02
C ALA A 214 -11.10 24.47 -9.80
N ASP A 215 -10.52 23.41 -9.24
CA ASP A 215 -9.63 23.49 -8.08
C ASP A 215 -8.17 23.82 -8.44
N ALA A 216 -7.80 23.74 -9.71
CA ALA A 216 -6.44 24.00 -10.15
C ALA A 216 -6.05 25.47 -9.89
N PRO A 217 -4.85 25.75 -9.32
CA PRO A 217 -4.41 27.11 -9.09
C PRO A 217 -4.29 27.88 -10.42
N ALA A 218 -4.80 29.12 -10.45
CA ALA A 218 -4.87 29.96 -11.65
C ALA A 218 -3.52 30.18 -12.37
N ASP A 219 -2.41 30.01 -11.65
CA ASP A 219 -1.04 30.19 -12.15
C ASP A 219 -0.41 28.92 -12.74
N ALA A 220 -1.11 27.78 -12.73
CA ALA A 220 -0.61 26.58 -13.39
C ALA A 220 -0.54 26.85 -14.91
N PRO A 221 0.64 26.77 -15.55
CA PRO A 221 0.78 27.10 -16.96
C PRO A 221 -0.17 26.20 -17.75
N ALA A 222 -1.20 26.81 -18.34
CA ALA A 222 -2.12 26.11 -19.23
C ALA A 222 -1.28 25.41 -20.29
N ALA A 223 -1.24 24.08 -20.21
CA ALA A 223 -0.47 23.26 -21.13
C ALA A 223 -1.08 23.41 -22.54
N GLY A 224 -0.66 24.43 -23.29
CA GLY A 224 -0.95 24.55 -24.71
C GLY A 224 -1.53 25.87 -25.26
N ALA A 225 -1.43 27.03 -24.59
CA ALA A 225 -1.83 28.29 -25.23
C ALA A 225 -0.85 29.43 -24.97
N ALA A 226 0.05 29.68 -25.95
CA ALA A 226 0.88 30.88 -25.98
C ALA A 226 0.09 32.05 -26.59
N GLY A 227 -0.18 33.06 -25.80
CA GLY A 227 -0.81 34.31 -26.25
C GLY A 227 -0.72 35.38 -25.17
N ASP A 228 0.23 36.30 -25.33
CA ASP A 228 0.39 37.49 -24.49
C ASP A 228 -0.81 38.43 -24.62
N ALA A 229 -1.51 38.69 -23.51
CA ALA A 229 -2.24 39.95 -23.30
C ALA A 229 -2.51 40.18 -21.81
N ALA A 230 -1.97 41.28 -21.29
CA ALA A 230 -2.20 41.78 -19.94
C ALA A 230 -3.61 42.37 -19.79
N GLY A 231 -4.29 42.08 -18.68
CA GLY A 231 -5.56 42.70 -18.31
C GLY A 231 -6.06 42.26 -16.93
N ASP A 232 -5.78 43.09 -15.91
CA ASP A 232 -6.34 43.02 -14.55
C ASP A 232 -7.84 43.36 -14.59
N ALA A 233 -8.73 42.39 -14.32
CA ALA A 233 -10.12 42.53 -13.80
C ALA A 233 -11.03 41.28 -13.98
N THR A 234 -10.53 40.12 -14.42
CA THR A 234 -11.37 38.97 -14.86
C THR A 234 -11.62 37.85 -13.85
N GLY A 235 -11.15 37.96 -12.60
CA GLY A 235 -11.15 36.85 -11.64
C GLY A 235 -12.53 36.26 -11.25
N ASP A 236 -13.60 37.06 -11.25
CA ASP A 236 -14.93 36.58 -10.85
C ASP A 236 -15.64 35.79 -11.96
N ALA A 237 -15.45 36.17 -13.23
CA ALA A 237 -16.17 35.56 -14.35
C ALA A 237 -15.69 34.14 -14.69
N THR A 238 -14.43 33.82 -14.37
CA THR A 238 -13.87 32.49 -14.66
C THR A 238 -14.32 31.43 -13.64
N GLY A 239 -14.54 31.82 -12.38
CA GLY A 239 -15.05 30.91 -11.35
C GLY A 239 -16.49 30.47 -11.61
N ASP A 240 -17.36 31.41 -11.99
CA ASP A 240 -18.77 31.13 -12.30
C ASP A 240 -18.92 30.16 -13.48
N ALA A 241 -18.13 30.33 -14.54
CA ALA A 241 -18.16 29.44 -15.70
C ALA A 241 -17.73 28.00 -15.36
N ALA A 242 -16.70 27.82 -14.54
CA ALA A 242 -16.25 26.49 -14.13
C ALA A 242 -17.28 25.77 -13.26
N ALA A 243 -17.93 26.51 -12.35
CA ALA A 243 -19.02 25.99 -11.51
C ALA A 243 -20.24 25.57 -12.34
N GLU A 244 -20.59 26.33 -13.38
CA GLU A 244 -21.67 25.99 -14.31
C GLU A 244 -21.37 24.69 -15.07
N VAL A 245 -20.16 24.55 -15.64
CA VAL A 245 -19.76 23.33 -16.35
C VAL A 245 -19.72 22.09 -15.44
N ALA A 246 -19.26 22.23 -14.20
CA ALA A 246 -19.30 21.14 -13.22
C ALA A 246 -20.76 20.76 -12.84
N SER A 247 -21.66 21.74 -12.78
CA SER A 247 -23.09 21.52 -12.51
C SER A 247 -23.77 20.76 -13.65
N ASP A 248 -23.46 21.09 -14.90
CA ASP A 248 -23.93 20.36 -16.07
C ASP A 248 -23.41 18.91 -16.09
N ALA A 249 -22.14 18.71 -15.74
CA ALA A 249 -21.56 17.37 -15.63
C ALA A 249 -22.26 16.52 -14.55
N LEU A 250 -22.60 17.12 -13.40
CA LEU A 250 -23.39 16.47 -12.36
C LEU A 250 -24.77 16.07 -12.88
N LEU A 251 -25.47 16.97 -13.59
CA LEU A 251 -26.79 16.69 -14.15
C LEU A 251 -26.75 15.50 -15.13
N LEU A 252 -25.74 15.45 -16.01
CA LEU A 252 -25.55 14.33 -16.93
C LEU A 252 -25.31 13.01 -16.18
N ALA A 253 -24.54 13.05 -15.09
CA ALA A 253 -24.29 11.86 -14.28
C ALA A 253 -25.53 11.36 -13.54
N LEU A 254 -26.35 12.27 -13.00
CA LEU A 254 -27.63 11.94 -12.39
C LEU A 254 -28.62 11.36 -13.41
N GLN A 255 -28.66 11.91 -14.63
CA GLN A 255 -29.48 11.36 -15.72
C GLN A 255 -29.01 9.96 -16.16
N ALA A 256 -27.69 9.73 -16.21
CA ALA A 256 -27.15 8.39 -16.50
C ALA A 256 -27.53 7.38 -15.40
N HIS A 257 -27.38 7.77 -14.13
CA HIS A 257 -27.83 6.99 -12.98
C HIS A 257 -29.33 6.65 -13.08
N ALA A 258 -30.19 7.65 -13.29
CA ALA A 258 -31.63 7.47 -13.37
C ALA A 258 -32.05 6.56 -14.54
N ARG A 259 -31.39 6.67 -15.70
CA ARG A 259 -31.65 5.77 -16.83
C ARG A 259 -31.29 4.32 -16.49
N TYR A 260 -30.13 4.10 -15.87
CA TYR A 260 -29.66 2.76 -15.54
C TYR A 260 -30.54 2.05 -14.51
N HIS A 261 -30.93 2.73 -13.44
CA HIS A 261 -31.75 2.14 -12.37
C HIS A 261 -33.26 2.19 -12.65
N GLY A 262 -33.74 3.14 -13.45
CA GLY A 262 -35.16 3.27 -13.78
C GLY A 262 -35.62 2.28 -14.85
N ALA A 263 -35.02 2.37 -16.04
CA ALA A 263 -35.43 1.59 -17.21
C ALA A 263 -34.34 0.64 -17.74
N GLY A 264 -33.13 0.73 -17.20
CA GLY A 264 -31.96 -0.01 -17.63
C GLY A 264 -31.73 -1.35 -16.92
N PRO A 265 -30.55 -1.96 -17.14
CA PRO A 265 -30.18 -3.26 -16.56
C PRO A 265 -30.15 -3.28 -15.03
N GLY A 266 -29.89 -2.14 -14.39
CA GLY A 266 -29.90 -1.98 -12.94
C GLY A 266 -31.29 -1.86 -12.32
N ARG A 267 -32.36 -2.05 -13.10
CA ARG A 267 -33.74 -2.01 -12.60
C ARG A 267 -33.93 -3.10 -11.53
N GLY A 268 -34.18 -2.67 -10.30
CA GLY A 268 -34.32 -3.56 -9.14
C GLY A 268 -33.05 -3.69 -8.28
N GLU A 269 -31.92 -3.12 -8.71
CA GLU A 269 -30.78 -2.88 -7.81
C GLU A 269 -31.17 -1.76 -6.85
N ALA A 270 -31.70 -2.15 -5.69
CA ALA A 270 -32.36 -1.26 -4.73
C ALA A 270 -31.46 -0.15 -4.14
N LEU A 271 -30.15 -0.20 -4.36
CA LEU A 271 -29.19 0.55 -3.54
C LEU A 271 -28.42 1.62 -4.29
N GLY A 272 -28.59 1.71 -5.62
CA GLY A 272 -28.12 2.85 -6.41
C GLY A 272 -26.69 3.30 -6.09
N LEU A 273 -25.73 2.38 -5.92
CA LEU A 273 -24.44 2.69 -5.27
C LEU A 273 -23.62 3.81 -5.95
N LEU A 274 -23.88 4.06 -7.24
CA LEU A 274 -23.34 5.20 -7.98
C LEU A 274 -23.77 6.56 -7.40
N ALA A 275 -24.96 6.64 -6.80
CA ALA A 275 -25.44 7.85 -6.15
C ALA A 275 -24.57 8.25 -4.95
N PHE A 276 -23.95 7.28 -4.25
CA PHE A 276 -22.95 7.60 -3.23
C PHE A 276 -21.75 8.30 -3.84
N GLU A 277 -21.19 7.79 -4.94
CA GLU A 277 -20.02 8.41 -5.58
C GLU A 277 -20.31 9.85 -6.02
N LEU A 278 -21.48 10.10 -6.61
CA LEU A 278 -21.93 11.46 -6.91
C LEU A 278 -22.09 12.31 -5.65
N GLY A 279 -22.73 11.77 -4.60
CA GLY A 279 -22.88 12.45 -3.31
C GLY A 279 -21.54 12.79 -2.66
N GLY A 280 -20.56 11.88 -2.77
CA GLY A 280 -19.21 12.08 -2.27
C GLY A 280 -18.46 13.15 -3.04
N LEU A 281 -18.62 13.23 -4.36
CA LEU A 281 -18.04 14.31 -5.17
C LEU A 281 -18.70 15.67 -4.85
N CYS A 282 -20.02 15.72 -4.72
CA CYS A 282 -20.72 16.94 -4.31
C CYS A 282 -20.30 17.40 -2.91
N ALA A 283 -20.17 16.47 -1.96
CA ALA A 283 -19.72 16.75 -0.60
C ALA A 283 -18.28 17.27 -0.55
N TRP A 284 -17.41 16.79 -1.44
CA TRP A 284 -16.06 17.31 -1.58
C TRP A 284 -16.08 18.70 -2.20
N ALA A 285 -16.82 18.91 -3.31
CA ALA A 285 -16.90 20.18 -4.01
C ALA A 285 -17.37 21.31 -3.09
N GLN A 286 -18.43 21.05 -2.30
CA GLN A 286 -18.92 21.99 -1.31
C GLN A 286 -17.85 22.37 -0.26
N ARG A 287 -17.06 21.41 0.20
CA ARG A 287 -15.98 21.64 1.20
C ARG A 287 -14.77 22.34 0.61
N ALA A 288 -14.48 22.09 -0.66
CA ALA A 288 -13.42 22.74 -1.42
C ALA A 288 -13.80 24.16 -1.88
N GLY A 289 -15.03 24.62 -1.63
CA GLY A 289 -15.49 25.96 -2.01
C GLY A 289 -15.97 26.07 -3.47
N HIS A 290 -16.30 24.93 -4.10
CA HIS A 290 -16.83 24.83 -5.46
C HIS A 290 -18.33 24.49 -5.41
N PRO A 291 -19.22 25.43 -5.06
CA PRO A 291 -20.64 25.14 -4.98
C PRO A 291 -21.20 24.79 -6.37
N LEU A 292 -21.82 23.62 -6.47
CA LEU A 292 -22.56 23.23 -7.67
C LEU A 292 -23.93 23.93 -7.63
N ALA A 293 -24.37 24.48 -8.77
CA ALA A 293 -25.59 25.26 -8.89
C ALA A 293 -26.82 24.46 -8.42
N ALA A 294 -27.80 25.19 -7.87
CA ALA A 294 -28.97 24.62 -7.22
C ALA A 294 -29.73 23.65 -8.14
N GLN A 295 -29.78 22.40 -7.69
CA GLN A 295 -30.33 21.25 -8.41
C GLN A 295 -31.85 21.36 -8.56
N PRO A 296 -32.47 20.67 -9.53
CA PRO A 296 -33.88 20.32 -9.41
C PRO A 296 -34.07 19.55 -8.10
N ALA A 297 -34.98 19.99 -7.23
CA ALA A 297 -35.24 19.35 -5.93
C ALA A 297 -35.50 17.84 -6.03
N ALA A 298 -36.01 17.39 -7.18
CA ALA A 298 -36.24 15.97 -7.50
C ALA A 298 -34.95 15.12 -7.56
N LEU A 299 -33.80 15.72 -7.86
CA LEU A 299 -32.52 15.01 -7.95
C LEU A 299 -31.68 15.15 -6.67
N ALA A 300 -31.91 16.20 -5.87
CA ALA A 300 -31.26 16.39 -4.58
C ALA A 300 -31.58 15.26 -3.58
N ALA A 301 -32.77 14.66 -3.67
CA ALA A 301 -33.16 13.51 -2.86
C ALA A 301 -32.35 12.23 -3.16
N LEU A 302 -31.63 12.17 -4.29
CA LEU A 302 -30.79 11.03 -4.65
C LEU A 302 -29.40 11.09 -4.01
N LEU A 303 -28.99 12.25 -3.50
CA LEU A 303 -27.66 12.43 -2.93
C LEU A 303 -27.74 12.31 -1.40
N PRO A 304 -26.80 11.58 -0.75
CA PRO A 304 -26.68 11.63 0.69
C PRO A 304 -26.40 13.07 1.15
N PRO A 305 -26.93 13.48 2.33
CA PRO A 305 -26.65 14.79 2.88
C PRO A 305 -25.16 14.88 3.25
N VAL A 306 -24.61 16.09 3.13
CA VAL A 306 -23.26 16.40 3.62
C VAL A 306 -23.33 16.58 5.12
N LEU A 307 -22.68 15.68 5.86
CA LEU A 307 -22.66 15.74 7.32
C LEU A 307 -21.61 16.75 7.81
N PRO A 308 -21.80 17.33 9.01
CA PRO A 308 -20.74 18.11 9.63
C PRO A 308 -19.49 17.25 9.87
N PRO A 309 -18.28 17.83 9.80
CA PRO A 309 -17.04 17.12 10.07
C PRO A 309 -17.05 16.43 11.44
N ARG A 310 -16.48 15.22 11.50
CA ARG A 310 -16.30 14.45 12.74
C ARG A 310 -14.95 13.74 12.69
N ASP A 311 -14.31 13.58 13.84
CA ASP A 311 -13.15 12.71 13.97
C ASP A 311 -13.55 11.25 13.73
N ALA A 312 -12.71 10.52 12.98
CA ALA A 312 -12.95 9.12 12.70
C ALA A 312 -13.04 8.29 13.98
N ALA A 313 -13.94 7.31 13.97
CA ALA A 313 -13.96 6.26 14.98
C ALA A 313 -12.90 5.17 14.73
N LEU A 314 -11.97 5.42 13.80
CA LEU A 314 -10.92 4.52 13.36
C LEU A 314 -9.61 4.83 14.10
N VAL A 315 -9.04 3.83 14.75
CA VAL A 315 -7.73 3.89 15.42
C VAL A 315 -6.87 2.74 14.92
N TYR A 316 -5.61 2.98 14.60
CA TYR A 316 -4.70 1.89 14.25
C TYR A 316 -3.86 1.45 15.44
N ARG A 317 -3.86 0.16 15.77
CA ARG A 317 -2.97 -0.42 16.78
C ARG A 317 -1.86 -1.20 16.12
N PHE A 318 -0.63 -0.75 16.31
CA PHE A 318 0.54 -1.53 15.93
C PHE A 318 0.67 -2.77 16.83
N ALA A 319 1.29 -3.83 16.31
CA ALA A 319 1.66 -4.98 17.12
C ALA A 319 2.57 -4.53 18.28
N PRO A 320 2.38 -5.06 19.50
CA PRO A 320 3.27 -4.77 20.63
C PRO A 320 4.72 -5.15 20.30
N ARG A 321 5.67 -4.36 20.80
CA ARG A 321 7.10 -4.53 20.52
C ARG A 321 7.92 -4.48 21.79
N ARG A 322 9.08 -5.15 21.82
CA ARG A 322 10.06 -4.96 22.89
C ARG A 322 11.04 -3.88 22.47
N ILE A 323 11.42 -3.01 23.40
CA ILE A 323 12.47 -2.03 23.15
C ILE A 323 13.77 -2.43 23.83
N LEU A 324 14.88 -2.14 23.15
CA LEU A 324 16.24 -2.33 23.66
C LEU A 324 16.79 -1.05 24.31
N HIS A 325 16.27 0.11 23.91
CA HIS A 325 16.65 1.40 24.44
C HIS A 325 15.48 2.40 24.43
N ASP A 326 15.57 3.43 25.27
CA ASP A 326 14.54 4.46 25.49
C ASP A 326 14.19 5.30 24.25
N GLY A 327 15.14 5.48 23.32
CA GLY A 327 14.90 6.17 22.04
C GLY A 327 14.08 5.39 21.01
N GLU A 328 13.93 4.07 21.16
CA GLU A 328 13.35 3.19 20.13
C GLU A 328 11.87 3.47 19.82
N PRO A 329 11.00 3.75 20.82
CA PRO A 329 9.64 4.18 20.56
C PRO A 329 9.54 5.41 19.64
N HIS A 330 10.41 6.39 19.87
CA HIS A 330 10.41 7.63 19.10
C HIS A 330 10.86 7.38 17.67
N TRP A 331 11.92 6.58 17.47
CA TRP A 331 12.38 6.19 16.14
C TRP A 331 11.31 5.38 15.41
N PHE A 332 10.69 4.40 16.06
CA PHE A 332 9.60 3.64 15.46
C PHE A 332 8.48 4.56 14.96
N LEU A 333 8.03 5.51 15.78
CA LEU A 333 6.98 6.45 15.39
C LEU A 333 7.42 7.44 14.30
N ASP A 334 8.67 7.93 14.36
CA ASP A 334 9.26 8.77 13.29
C ASP A 334 9.16 8.05 11.93
N LEU A 335 9.38 6.73 11.92
CA LEU A 335 9.39 5.91 10.71
C LEU A 335 8.05 5.52 10.15
N GLN A 336 7.02 5.52 11.00
CA GLN A 336 5.66 5.44 10.52
C GLN A 336 5.17 6.79 9.99
N GLY A 337 6.00 7.84 10.04
CA GLY A 337 5.69 9.18 9.55
C GLY A 337 4.99 10.07 10.58
N PHE A 338 4.89 9.66 11.85
CA PHE A 338 4.26 10.51 12.86
C PHE A 338 5.15 11.72 13.18
N PRO A 339 4.62 12.94 13.30
CA PRO A 339 5.37 14.05 13.87
C PRO A 339 5.69 13.80 15.35
N ARG A 340 6.76 14.42 15.86
CA ARG A 340 7.09 14.36 17.30
C ARG A 340 6.12 15.19 18.14
N ALA A 341 5.63 16.30 17.59
CA ALA A 341 4.60 17.11 18.22
C ALA A 341 3.29 16.33 18.35
N GLY A 342 2.65 16.40 19.52
CA GLY A 342 1.36 15.75 19.77
C GLY A 342 1.42 14.28 20.19
N ARG A 343 2.60 13.65 20.25
CA ARG A 343 2.75 12.30 20.83
C ARG A 343 2.46 12.34 22.32
N ARG A 344 1.69 11.37 22.80
CA ARG A 344 1.43 11.16 24.23
C ARG A 344 1.83 9.73 24.57
N HIS A 345 2.28 9.49 25.79
CA HIS A 345 2.47 8.14 26.26
C HIS A 345 2.10 8.01 27.72
N VAL A 346 1.69 6.80 28.09
CA VAL A 346 1.48 6.39 29.48
C VAL A 346 2.29 5.13 29.73
N VAL A 347 2.92 5.05 30.90
CA VAL A 347 3.60 3.84 31.36
C VAL A 347 2.69 3.13 32.34
N GLY A 348 2.47 1.83 32.13
CA GLY A 348 1.64 1.02 33.00
C GLY A 348 2.01 -0.45 32.90
N GLU A 349 1.62 -1.23 33.89
CA GLU A 349 1.80 -2.68 33.88
C GLU A 349 0.58 -3.33 33.22
N ARG A 350 0.82 -4.23 32.26
CA ARG A 350 -0.22 -5.01 31.60
C ARG A 350 0.24 -6.44 31.42
N ASP A 351 -0.57 -7.39 31.86
CA ASP A 351 -0.28 -8.82 31.81
C ASP A 351 1.07 -9.17 32.49
N GLY A 352 1.41 -8.46 33.57
CA GLY A 352 2.67 -8.64 34.32
C GLY A 352 3.91 -8.06 33.63
N VAL A 353 3.74 -7.29 32.55
CA VAL A 353 4.84 -6.65 31.81
C VAL A 353 4.68 -5.14 31.91
N LEU A 354 5.74 -4.45 32.32
CA LEU A 354 5.78 -2.99 32.28
C LEU A 354 5.84 -2.52 30.82
N GLN A 355 4.87 -1.72 30.39
CA GLN A 355 4.74 -1.24 29.01
C GLN A 355 4.61 0.28 28.95
N ALA A 356 5.22 0.89 27.93
CA ALA A 356 4.92 2.24 27.52
C ALA A 356 3.96 2.22 26.32
N ILE A 357 2.76 2.77 26.48
CA ILE A 357 1.74 2.87 25.43
C ILE A 357 1.78 4.27 24.87
N TYR A 358 2.14 4.39 23.59
CA TYR A 358 2.17 5.66 22.88
C TYR A 358 0.90 5.83 22.05
N GLU A 359 0.37 7.05 22.07
CA GLU A 359 -0.65 7.56 21.16
C GLU A 359 -0.01 8.61 20.24
N ALA A 360 -0.21 8.48 18.94
CA ALA A 360 0.33 9.38 17.93
C ALA A 360 -0.68 9.65 16.81
N GLN A 361 -0.59 10.81 16.17
CA GLN A 361 -1.50 11.25 15.10
C GLN A 361 -0.75 12.09 14.08
N GLY A 362 -1.35 12.28 12.89
CA GLY A 362 -0.80 13.13 11.83
C GLY A 362 0.27 12.46 10.97
N ALA A 363 0.34 11.13 10.97
CA ALA A 363 1.14 10.41 9.97
C ALA A 363 0.34 10.26 8.67
N PRO A 364 0.93 10.56 7.51
CA PRO A 364 0.25 10.44 6.22
C PRO A 364 -0.37 9.05 6.01
N GLY A 365 -1.66 9.01 5.73
CA GLY A 365 -2.39 7.76 5.47
C GLY A 365 -2.54 6.83 6.67
N LEU A 366 -2.32 7.34 7.88
CA LEU A 366 -2.59 6.64 9.13
C LEU A 366 -3.59 7.42 9.99
N PRO A 367 -4.61 6.73 10.53
CA PRO A 367 -5.48 7.36 11.51
C PRO A 367 -4.72 7.55 12.84
N PRO A 368 -5.32 8.20 13.86
CA PRO A 368 -4.81 8.15 15.23
C PRO A 368 -4.40 6.73 15.60
N SER A 369 -3.19 6.59 16.12
CA SER A 369 -2.55 5.28 16.25
C SER A 369 -2.00 5.06 17.64
N ARG A 370 -1.99 3.79 18.05
CA ARG A 370 -1.47 3.31 19.33
C ARG A 370 -0.41 2.24 19.12
N VAL A 371 0.65 2.28 19.93
CA VAL A 371 1.66 1.22 19.97
C VAL A 371 2.09 0.99 21.41
N ALA A 372 2.23 -0.28 21.79
CA ALA A 372 2.72 -0.67 23.11
C ALA A 372 4.16 -1.18 23.00
N PHE A 373 5.03 -0.66 23.86
CA PHE A 373 6.41 -1.07 23.97
C PHE A 373 6.66 -1.74 25.32
N ALA A 374 7.03 -3.01 25.34
CA ALA A 374 7.49 -3.69 26.54
C ALA A 374 8.83 -3.10 26.96
N LEU A 375 8.86 -2.56 28.18
CA LEU A 375 10.06 -2.01 28.79
C LEU A 375 10.92 -3.16 29.34
N PRO A 376 12.26 -3.04 29.33
CA PRO A 376 13.11 -3.99 30.01
C PRO A 376 12.75 -4.04 31.49
N ASP A 377 12.60 -5.24 32.05
CA ASP A 377 12.44 -5.41 33.50
C ASP A 377 13.61 -4.71 34.21
N ALA A 378 13.30 -3.70 35.03
CA ALA A 378 14.31 -3.02 35.85
C ALA A 378 15.03 -4.02 36.79
N SER A 379 14.36 -5.12 37.15
CA SER A 379 14.88 -6.25 37.91
C SER A 379 15.84 -7.15 37.13
N ALA A 380 15.75 -7.21 35.79
CA ALA A 380 16.69 -7.97 34.96
C ALA A 380 17.98 -7.18 34.65
N ALA A 381 17.93 -5.85 34.63
CA ALA A 381 19.10 -4.99 34.46
C ALA A 381 19.94 -4.86 35.76
N LEU A 382 19.32 -5.03 36.93
CA LEU A 382 19.96 -5.09 38.23
C LEU A 382 20.14 -6.56 38.64
N GLY A 383 21.12 -7.25 38.06
CA GLY A 383 21.33 -8.69 38.20
C GLY A 383 21.14 -9.23 39.63
N SER A 384 20.09 -10.03 39.82
CA SER A 384 20.03 -11.06 40.85
C SER A 384 20.03 -12.44 40.16
N PRO A 385 21.16 -13.17 40.17
CA PRO A 385 21.20 -14.50 39.61
C PRO A 385 20.51 -15.47 40.57
N GLY A 386 19.41 -16.12 40.16
CA GLY A 386 19.03 -17.40 40.77
C GLY A 386 17.56 -17.71 41.09
N ALA A 387 16.56 -17.32 40.29
CA ALA A 387 15.21 -17.87 40.44
C ALA A 387 14.84 -18.85 39.29
N PRO A 388 14.88 -20.18 39.53
CA PRO A 388 14.39 -21.16 38.56
C PRO A 388 12.85 -21.25 38.61
N GLY A 389 12.17 -20.95 37.50
CA GLY A 389 10.73 -21.21 37.36
C GLY A 389 9.87 -20.17 36.62
N ALA A 390 10.44 -19.05 36.15
CA ALA A 390 9.65 -18.06 35.41
C ALA A 390 9.27 -18.57 33.99
N PRO A 391 7.99 -18.46 33.56
CA PRO A 391 7.57 -18.85 32.22
C PRO A 391 8.31 -18.02 31.17
N ALA A 392 8.82 -18.70 30.14
CA ALA A 392 9.51 -18.04 29.05
C ALA A 392 8.54 -17.09 28.30
N PRO A 393 8.87 -15.80 28.13
CA PRO A 393 8.06 -14.91 27.32
C PRO A 393 8.07 -15.39 25.85
N PRO A 394 6.99 -15.14 25.09
CA PRO A 394 6.85 -15.64 23.71
C PRO A 394 7.97 -15.09 22.79
N PRO A 395 8.27 -15.78 21.67
CA PRO A 395 9.36 -15.41 20.79
C PRO A 395 8.99 -14.14 19.98
N TRP A 396 9.63 -13.02 20.32
CA TRP A 396 9.49 -11.75 19.59
C TRP A 396 10.70 -11.53 18.66
N PRO A 397 10.51 -11.02 17.42
CA PRO A 397 11.61 -10.84 16.45
C PRO A 397 12.54 -9.68 16.84
N LEU A 398 13.86 -9.93 16.78
CA LEU A 398 14.93 -8.98 17.10
C LEU A 398 15.29 -8.07 15.90
N ALA A 399 15.49 -6.77 16.15
CA ALA A 399 15.76 -5.74 15.15
C ALA A 399 17.24 -5.68 14.67
N LEU A 400 17.45 -5.20 13.44
CA LEU A 400 18.74 -5.05 12.73
C LEU A 400 19.49 -3.75 13.07
N ASP A 401 20.83 -3.79 12.99
CA ASP A 401 21.79 -2.72 13.34
C ASP A 401 21.89 -1.58 12.30
N ALA A 402 21.62 -0.35 12.76
CA ALA A 402 21.61 0.91 11.99
C ALA A 402 22.98 1.39 11.49
N THR A 403 24.07 0.80 11.98
CA THR A 403 25.45 1.14 11.56
C THR A 403 25.76 0.59 10.17
N ALA A 404 25.07 -0.50 9.79
CA ALA A 404 25.12 -1.11 8.46
C ALA A 404 24.62 -0.19 7.34
N LEU A 405 23.54 0.54 7.62
CA LEU A 405 22.76 1.26 6.62
C LEU A 405 23.43 2.58 6.24
N ARG A 406 24.13 3.21 7.19
CA ARG A 406 24.80 4.51 6.98
C ARG A 406 26.01 4.43 6.05
N GLY A 407 26.70 3.30 6.02
CA GLY A 407 27.87 3.08 5.14
C GLY A 407 27.51 2.95 3.66
N LEU A 408 26.28 2.51 3.33
CA LEU A 408 25.82 2.30 1.95
C LEU A 408 25.32 3.58 1.25
N LEU A 409 25.02 4.64 2.00
CA LEU A 409 24.36 5.85 1.48
C LEU A 409 25.32 7.03 1.20
N HIS A 410 26.62 6.90 1.46
CA HIS A 410 27.55 8.04 1.51
C HIS A 410 28.70 8.06 0.48
N SER A 411 28.58 7.39 -0.68
CA SER A 411 29.61 7.48 -1.74
C SER A 411 29.10 8.13 -3.04
N GLY A 412 29.46 9.41 -3.26
CA GLY A 412 29.73 10.01 -4.58
C GLY A 412 28.58 10.62 -5.41
N THR A 413 28.39 11.94 -5.34
CA THR A 413 27.24 12.71 -5.86
C THR A 413 27.29 13.18 -7.33
N ALA A 414 28.09 12.58 -8.21
CA ALA A 414 28.04 12.89 -9.65
C ALA A 414 27.68 11.68 -10.53
N GLN A 415 27.92 10.46 -10.03
CA GLN A 415 27.51 9.22 -10.69
C GLN A 415 26.09 8.77 -10.27
N ALA A 416 25.63 9.26 -9.10
CA ALA A 416 24.34 8.95 -8.51
C ALA A 416 23.13 9.26 -9.40
N HIS A 417 23.17 10.27 -10.29
CA HIS A 417 22.05 10.56 -11.17
C HIS A 417 21.91 9.57 -12.33
N ALA A 418 23.01 9.01 -12.84
CA ALA A 418 22.99 7.98 -13.87
C ALA A 418 22.69 6.58 -13.29
N GLU A 419 22.99 6.37 -12.01
CA GLU A 419 22.73 5.12 -11.27
C GLU A 419 21.37 5.12 -10.54
N ALA A 420 20.73 6.29 -10.36
CA ALA A 420 19.43 6.42 -9.73
C ALA A 420 18.28 5.91 -10.60
N GLU A 421 18.39 5.97 -11.93
CA GLU A 421 17.31 5.55 -12.82
C GLU A 421 16.95 4.05 -12.67
N PRO A 422 17.91 3.10 -12.63
CA PRO A 422 17.61 1.70 -12.30
C PRO A 422 17.01 1.51 -10.90
N LEU A 423 17.45 2.27 -9.89
CA LEU A 423 16.90 2.21 -8.54
C LEU A 423 15.46 2.71 -8.53
N GLN A 424 15.19 3.83 -9.19
CA GLN A 424 13.88 4.45 -9.28
C GLN A 424 12.92 3.57 -10.09
N GLN A 425 13.38 2.97 -11.20
CA GLN A 425 12.62 1.97 -11.95
C GLN A 425 12.38 0.68 -11.15
N ALA A 426 13.34 0.23 -10.34
CA ALA A 426 13.17 -0.92 -9.46
C ALA A 426 12.19 -0.63 -8.32
N LEU A 427 12.32 0.53 -7.68
CA LEU A 427 11.43 1.03 -6.65
C LEU A 427 10.00 1.19 -7.19
N VAL A 428 9.82 1.81 -8.35
CA VAL A 428 8.52 1.90 -9.06
C VAL A 428 7.97 0.51 -9.39
N ARG A 429 8.81 -0.41 -9.90
CA ARG A 429 8.40 -1.81 -10.17
C ARG A 429 7.93 -2.55 -8.91
N TYR A 430 8.43 -2.16 -7.73
CA TYR A 430 8.07 -2.74 -6.44
C TYR A 430 7.23 -1.81 -5.55
N GLY A 431 6.61 -0.76 -6.12
CA GLY A 431 5.62 0.08 -5.46
C GLY A 431 6.16 1.13 -4.46
N VAL A 432 7.40 1.59 -4.62
CA VAL A 432 8.00 2.69 -3.83
C VAL A 432 8.20 3.90 -4.74
N GLU A 433 7.40 4.96 -4.58
CA GLU A 433 7.58 6.20 -5.33
C GLU A 433 8.10 7.33 -4.42
N HIS A 434 9.14 8.03 -4.91
CA HIS A 434 9.68 9.33 -4.47
C HIS A 434 10.49 9.37 -3.16
N VAL A 435 11.80 9.07 -3.27
CA VAL A 435 12.83 9.41 -2.25
C VAL A 435 13.61 10.69 -2.61
N GLY A 436 13.32 11.30 -3.77
CA GLY A 436 14.27 12.22 -4.43
C GLY A 436 14.21 13.71 -4.10
N GLU A 437 13.06 14.27 -3.68
CA GLU A 437 12.92 15.75 -3.67
C GLU A 437 13.18 16.44 -2.33
N ALA A 438 13.22 15.70 -1.21
CA ALA A 438 13.41 16.31 0.12
C ALA A 438 14.89 16.57 0.51
N ALA A 439 15.87 16.18 -0.32
CA ALA A 439 17.29 16.24 0.04
C ALA A 439 18.06 17.49 -0.48
N SER A 440 17.41 18.35 -1.28
CA SER A 440 18.10 19.43 -2.00
C SER A 440 17.99 20.82 -1.36
N THR A 441 17.26 20.96 -0.25
CA THR A 441 17.18 22.21 0.51
C THR A 441 17.33 21.94 2.01
N GLU A 442 18.29 22.63 2.62
CA GLU A 442 18.63 22.66 4.06
C GLU A 442 19.62 21.61 4.59
N SER A 443 20.90 21.79 4.22
CA SER A 443 22.04 21.39 5.05
C SER A 443 22.60 22.62 5.78
N THR A 444 22.18 22.81 7.04
CA THR A 444 23.03 23.43 8.08
C THR A 444 22.53 23.03 9.47
N GLY A 445 23.32 22.26 10.22
CA GLY A 445 23.25 22.28 11.69
C GLY A 445 22.82 21.02 12.44
N ARG A 446 23.71 20.01 12.44
CA ARG A 446 24.09 19.12 13.56
C ARG A 446 23.02 18.44 14.45
N ASN A 447 23.09 17.11 14.32
CA ASN A 447 23.20 16.09 15.38
C ASN A 447 21.94 15.55 16.05
N GLY A 448 21.50 14.40 15.51
CA GLY A 448 21.66 13.13 16.23
C GLY A 448 20.36 12.47 16.69
N GLY A 449 19.89 11.45 15.95
CA GLY A 449 18.81 10.60 16.44
C GLY A 449 18.16 9.64 15.44
N GLY A 450 18.97 8.76 14.84
CA GLY A 450 18.67 7.36 14.50
C GLY A 450 17.30 6.94 13.94
N ALA A 451 16.92 7.35 12.73
CA ALA A 451 15.88 6.66 11.97
C ALA A 451 16.31 5.20 11.65
N THR A 452 15.65 4.18 12.22
CA THR A 452 15.60 2.80 11.64
C THR A 452 14.69 2.82 10.39
N ALA A 453 14.20 1.74 9.78
CA ALA A 453 13.21 1.85 8.69
C ALA A 453 12.00 0.95 9.03
N PRO A 454 10.75 1.30 8.68
CA PRO A 454 9.60 0.48 9.05
C PRO A 454 9.67 -0.87 8.30
N ALA A 455 9.25 -1.98 8.92
CA ALA A 455 9.49 -3.34 8.41
C ALA A 455 8.91 -3.62 7.00
N GLY A 456 7.81 -2.97 6.63
CA GLY A 456 7.26 -3.00 5.26
C GLY A 456 8.19 -2.31 4.25
N ASN A 457 8.76 -1.16 4.62
CA ASN A 457 9.84 -0.55 3.84
C ASN A 457 11.09 -1.43 3.89
N ALA A 458 11.41 -2.11 4.99
CA ALA A 458 12.59 -2.96 5.05
C ALA A 458 12.49 -4.13 4.05
N GLN A 459 11.32 -4.73 3.87
CA GLN A 459 11.11 -5.75 2.83
C GLN A 459 11.15 -5.14 1.43
N ALA A 460 10.44 -4.05 1.18
CA ALA A 460 10.45 -3.38 -0.14
C ALA A 460 11.85 -2.88 -0.51
N MET A 461 12.57 -2.29 0.45
CA MET A 461 13.97 -1.89 0.34
C MET A 461 14.87 -3.11 0.14
N ALA A 462 14.69 -4.21 0.87
CA ALA A 462 15.47 -5.42 0.65
C ALA A 462 15.26 -5.99 -0.76
N MET A 463 14.02 -5.95 -1.27
CA MET A 463 13.71 -6.33 -2.65
C MET A 463 14.29 -5.37 -3.68
N ALA A 464 14.20 -4.06 -3.45
CA ALA A 464 14.78 -3.04 -4.31
C ALA A 464 16.32 -3.10 -4.33
N SER A 465 16.95 -3.24 -3.17
CA SER A 465 18.40 -3.46 -3.03
C SER A 465 18.82 -4.76 -3.72
N ALA A 466 18.09 -5.86 -3.55
CA ALA A 466 18.36 -7.11 -4.26
C ALA A 466 18.28 -6.93 -5.78
N ALA A 467 17.28 -6.17 -6.28
CA ALA A 467 17.13 -5.88 -7.70
C ALA A 467 18.26 -5.01 -8.25
N LEU A 468 18.71 -4.00 -7.49
CA LEU A 468 19.87 -3.19 -7.84
C LEU A 468 21.15 -4.00 -7.95
N ILE A 469 21.43 -4.83 -6.92
CA ILE A 469 22.62 -5.70 -6.94
C ILE A 469 22.56 -6.65 -8.15
N CYS A 470 21.37 -7.15 -8.49
CA CYS A 470 21.21 -7.97 -9.70
C CYS A 470 21.49 -7.20 -10.99
N ALA A 471 21.10 -5.92 -11.06
CA ALA A 471 21.36 -5.06 -12.21
C ALA A 471 22.87 -4.77 -12.34
N GLU A 472 23.55 -4.41 -11.24
CA GLU A 472 25.00 -4.17 -11.22
C GLU A 472 25.81 -5.42 -11.54
N ALA A 473 25.36 -6.59 -11.07
CA ALA A 473 26.03 -7.85 -11.37
C ALA A 473 25.80 -8.32 -12.82
N MET A 474 24.81 -7.77 -13.54
CA MET A 474 24.41 -8.28 -14.86
C MET A 474 25.53 -8.26 -15.91
N PRO A 475 26.32 -7.17 -16.07
CA PRO A 475 27.44 -7.15 -17.01
C PRO A 475 28.50 -8.22 -16.69
N LEU A 476 28.82 -8.42 -15.41
CA LEU A 476 29.72 -9.48 -14.95
C LEU A 476 29.16 -10.86 -15.32
N LEU A 477 27.88 -11.11 -15.06
CA LEU A 477 27.23 -12.39 -15.38
C LEU A 477 27.18 -12.66 -16.89
N GLN A 478 26.93 -11.62 -17.69
CA GLN A 478 26.97 -11.71 -19.15
C GLN A 478 28.37 -12.04 -19.68
N ALA A 479 29.41 -11.37 -19.14
CA ALA A 479 30.79 -11.66 -19.49
C ALA A 479 31.22 -13.08 -19.05
N LEU A 480 30.75 -13.52 -17.88
CA LEU A 480 31.07 -14.83 -17.30
C LEU A 480 30.53 -16.00 -18.13
N VAL A 481 29.40 -15.81 -18.83
CA VAL A 481 28.83 -16.82 -19.75
C VAL A 481 29.24 -16.59 -21.21
N GLY A 482 30.05 -15.58 -21.47
CA GLY A 482 30.53 -15.18 -22.79
C GLY A 482 31.82 -15.88 -23.21
N ALA A 483 32.47 -15.36 -24.26
CA ALA A 483 33.70 -15.93 -24.80
C ALA A 483 34.89 -15.86 -23.82
N GLN A 484 34.90 -14.88 -22.91
CA GLN A 484 35.96 -14.68 -21.92
C GLN A 484 35.64 -15.33 -20.56
N GLY A 485 34.56 -16.12 -20.49
CA GLY A 485 34.00 -16.61 -19.24
C GLY A 485 34.97 -17.38 -18.35
N ALA A 486 35.80 -18.25 -18.93
CA ALA A 486 36.80 -19.01 -18.18
C ALA A 486 37.90 -18.14 -17.55
N ALA A 487 38.40 -17.14 -18.28
CA ALA A 487 39.44 -16.24 -17.75
C ALA A 487 38.88 -15.34 -16.65
N LEU A 488 37.64 -14.87 -16.83
CA LEU A 488 36.94 -14.08 -15.81
C LEU A 488 36.60 -14.91 -14.57
N ALA A 489 36.16 -16.15 -14.74
CA ALA A 489 35.90 -17.06 -13.63
C ALA A 489 37.14 -17.28 -12.77
N ALA A 490 38.32 -17.43 -13.39
CA ALA A 490 39.58 -17.54 -12.66
C ALA A 490 39.88 -16.31 -11.77
N GLN A 491 39.49 -15.10 -12.20
CA GLN A 491 39.64 -13.87 -11.41
C GLN A 491 38.68 -13.80 -10.22
N LEU A 492 37.58 -14.54 -10.27
CA LEU A 492 36.59 -14.65 -9.20
C LEU A 492 36.97 -15.70 -8.14
N ARG A 493 38.14 -16.35 -8.26
CA ARG A 493 38.62 -17.30 -7.25
C ARG A 493 38.69 -16.60 -5.88
N PRO A 494 38.12 -17.20 -4.82
CA PRO A 494 38.24 -16.65 -3.48
C PRO A 494 39.70 -16.56 -3.02
N ARG A 495 40.07 -15.47 -2.36
CA ARG A 495 41.35 -15.30 -1.66
C ARG A 495 41.26 -15.89 -0.25
N PRO A 496 42.39 -16.20 0.40
CA PRO A 496 42.41 -16.74 1.76
C PRO A 496 41.55 -15.95 2.77
N GLU A 497 41.56 -14.63 2.70
CA GLU A 497 40.83 -13.71 3.58
C GLU A 497 39.31 -13.72 3.34
N ASP A 498 38.85 -14.04 2.13
CA ASP A 498 37.43 -14.03 1.79
C ASP A 498 36.63 -15.05 2.60
N TYR A 499 37.24 -16.19 2.92
CA TYR A 499 36.55 -17.26 3.63
C TYR A 499 36.09 -16.80 5.01
N ALA A 500 36.90 -15.99 5.70
CA ALA A 500 36.51 -15.39 6.98
C ALA A 500 35.44 -14.30 6.80
N ALA A 501 35.41 -13.62 5.65
CA ALA A 501 34.41 -12.61 5.33
C ALA A 501 33.03 -13.21 4.96
N VAL A 502 33.01 -14.46 4.47
CA VAL A 502 31.80 -15.13 3.95
C VAL A 502 31.23 -16.17 4.90
N PHE A 503 32.08 -16.92 5.57
CA PHE A 503 31.70 -17.99 6.46
C PHE A 503 31.87 -17.57 7.92
N ARG A 504 31.10 -18.19 8.81
CA ARG A 504 31.30 -17.97 10.24
C ARG A 504 32.69 -18.46 10.67
N PRO A 505 33.29 -17.83 11.70
CA PRO A 505 34.68 -18.11 12.08
C PRO A 505 34.96 -19.59 12.34
N GLU A 506 33.98 -20.32 12.88
CA GLU A 506 34.10 -21.73 13.27
C GLU A 506 34.27 -22.68 12.08
N VAL A 507 33.85 -22.27 10.87
CA VAL A 507 33.86 -23.11 9.66
C VAL A 507 34.67 -22.53 8.51
N ALA A 508 35.21 -21.32 8.63
CA ALA A 508 35.93 -20.64 7.56
C ALA A 508 37.19 -21.41 7.07
N ALA A 509 37.95 -22.01 7.99
CA ALA A 509 39.15 -22.78 7.62
C ALA A 509 38.78 -24.07 6.85
N ALA A 510 37.73 -24.77 7.29
CA ALA A 510 37.25 -25.97 6.60
C ALA A 510 36.63 -25.64 5.24
N ALA A 511 35.91 -24.51 5.15
CA ALA A 511 35.40 -24.00 3.88
C ALA A 511 36.54 -23.72 2.90
N ARG A 512 37.60 -23.03 3.36
CA ARG A 512 38.79 -22.76 2.54
C ARG A 512 39.39 -24.03 1.97
N GLN A 513 39.69 -25.01 2.82
CA GLN A 513 40.27 -26.28 2.37
C GLN A 513 39.38 -26.97 1.31
N ALA A 514 38.06 -27.00 1.54
CA ALA A 514 37.13 -27.65 0.63
C ALA A 514 37.03 -26.93 -0.72
N PHE A 515 36.99 -25.59 -0.74
CA PHE A 515 36.93 -24.82 -1.98
C PHE A 515 38.27 -24.78 -2.73
N ASP A 516 39.40 -24.70 -2.03
CA ASP A 516 40.72 -24.76 -2.67
C ASP A 516 40.86 -26.08 -3.45
N ALA A 517 40.43 -27.20 -2.86
CA ALA A 517 40.39 -28.49 -3.56
C ALA A 517 39.51 -28.49 -4.82
N VAL A 518 38.36 -27.80 -4.79
CA VAL A 518 37.48 -27.64 -5.96
C VAL A 518 38.17 -26.82 -7.05
N TRP A 519 38.75 -25.67 -6.70
CA TRP A 519 39.42 -24.76 -7.63
C TRP A 519 40.69 -25.37 -8.23
N ASP A 520 41.45 -26.15 -7.45
CA ASP A 520 42.69 -26.77 -7.89
C ASP A 520 42.44 -28.02 -8.76
N ALA A 521 41.35 -28.75 -8.53
CA ALA A 521 40.96 -29.88 -9.37
C ALA A 521 40.53 -29.44 -10.76
N ALA A 522 39.64 -28.45 -10.84
CA ALA A 522 39.24 -27.81 -12.09
C ALA A 522 38.54 -26.48 -11.79
N PRO A 523 39.05 -25.34 -12.29
CA PRO A 523 38.40 -24.06 -12.09
C PRO A 523 36.93 -24.09 -12.55
N PRO A 524 35.96 -23.78 -11.67
CA PRO A 524 34.57 -23.65 -12.06
C PRO A 524 34.43 -22.57 -13.12
N HIS A 525 33.64 -22.83 -14.15
CA HIS A 525 33.30 -21.88 -15.19
C HIS A 525 31.88 -22.20 -15.68
N PRO A 526 31.02 -21.20 -15.91
CA PRO A 526 29.73 -21.46 -16.51
C PRO A 526 29.89 -21.96 -17.94
N ALA A 527 28.95 -22.80 -18.38
CA ALA A 527 28.84 -23.14 -19.79
C ALA A 527 28.58 -21.87 -20.60
N ARG A 528 29.23 -21.77 -21.76
CA ARG A 528 29.03 -20.67 -22.70
C ARG A 528 27.56 -20.57 -23.10
N ALA A 529 27.00 -19.38 -22.98
CA ALA A 529 25.62 -19.12 -23.35
C ALA A 529 25.44 -19.19 -24.88
N ALA A 530 24.31 -19.75 -25.32
CA ALA A 530 23.90 -19.67 -26.72
C ALA A 530 23.61 -18.22 -27.11
N ALA A 531 23.78 -17.88 -28.40
CA ALA A 531 23.41 -16.56 -28.90
C ALA A 531 21.93 -16.28 -28.60
N GLY A 532 21.64 -15.11 -28.02
CA GLY A 532 20.30 -14.71 -27.60
C GLY A 532 19.80 -15.35 -26.29
N ALA A 533 20.63 -16.06 -25.55
CA ALA A 533 20.26 -16.57 -24.24
C ALA A 533 19.96 -15.43 -23.25
N ARG A 534 18.97 -15.64 -22.39
CA ARG A 534 18.58 -14.71 -21.33
C ARG A 534 19.18 -15.13 -19.99
N ILE A 535 19.62 -14.16 -19.20
CA ILE A 535 20.08 -14.39 -17.83
C ILE A 535 19.00 -13.87 -16.87
N THR A 536 18.64 -14.68 -15.87
CA THR A 536 17.86 -14.23 -14.71
C THR A 536 18.75 -14.28 -13.48
N CYS A 537 18.80 -13.19 -12.71
CA CYS A 537 19.62 -13.07 -11.50
C CYS A 537 18.72 -12.84 -10.29
N HIS A 538 19.08 -13.41 -9.15
CA HIS A 538 18.42 -13.24 -7.87
C HIS A 538 19.47 -13.03 -6.79
N ALA A 539 19.20 -12.09 -5.87
CA ALA A 539 20.07 -11.74 -4.77
C ALA A 539 19.35 -11.94 -3.43
N ALA A 540 20.09 -12.41 -2.42
CA ALA A 540 19.58 -12.52 -1.06
C ALA A 540 20.71 -12.36 -0.02
N PRO A 541 20.50 -11.60 1.07
CA PRO A 541 21.37 -11.67 2.24
C PRO A 541 21.37 -13.09 2.82
N ALA A 542 22.53 -13.58 3.26
CA ALA A 542 22.68 -14.93 3.78
C ALA A 542 21.74 -15.22 4.97
N GLY A 543 21.49 -14.23 5.82
CA GLY A 543 20.57 -14.36 6.95
C GLY A 543 19.12 -14.61 6.53
N MET A 544 18.73 -14.19 5.32
CA MET A 544 17.40 -14.46 4.76
C MET A 544 17.31 -15.80 4.03
N LEU A 545 18.42 -16.53 3.86
CA LEU A 545 18.42 -17.83 3.18
C LEU A 545 17.95 -18.98 4.08
N ALA A 546 17.93 -18.78 5.40
CA ALA A 546 17.49 -19.78 6.37
C ALA A 546 15.99 -20.10 6.22
N ASP A 547 15.17 -19.07 6.01
CA ASP A 547 13.71 -19.17 5.91
C ASP A 547 13.23 -19.14 4.47
N GLU A 548 12.02 -19.65 4.23
CA GLU A 548 11.36 -19.48 2.94
C GLU A 548 10.72 -18.09 2.83
N ASN A 549 11.23 -17.26 1.93
CA ASN A 549 10.71 -15.93 1.65
C ASN A 549 10.90 -15.57 0.16
N ALA A 550 10.47 -14.37 -0.23
CA ALA A 550 10.53 -13.93 -1.62
C ALA A 550 11.97 -13.91 -2.20
N LEU A 551 12.97 -13.58 -1.38
CA LEU A 551 14.37 -13.49 -1.81
C LEU A 551 15.07 -14.85 -1.81
N SER A 552 14.69 -15.77 -0.91
CA SER A 552 15.33 -17.09 -0.79
C SER A 552 14.75 -18.16 -1.72
N ARG A 553 13.48 -18.06 -2.14
CA ARG A 553 12.82 -19.04 -3.05
C ARG A 553 13.58 -19.34 -4.36
N PRO A 554 14.25 -18.38 -5.02
CA PRO A 554 15.02 -18.67 -6.23
C PRO A 554 16.31 -19.46 -5.98
N PHE A 555 16.80 -19.54 -4.73
CA PHE A 555 18.03 -20.26 -4.39
C PHE A 555 17.78 -21.77 -4.28
N PRO A 556 18.80 -22.60 -4.55
CA PRO A 556 18.71 -24.04 -4.29
C PRO A 556 18.38 -24.34 -2.82
N GLY A 557 17.52 -25.33 -2.56
CA GLY A 557 17.09 -25.66 -1.19
C GLY A 557 18.22 -25.98 -0.21
N GLY A 558 19.39 -26.40 -0.69
CA GLY A 558 20.59 -26.62 0.14
C GLY A 558 21.10 -25.36 0.84
N TYR A 559 20.75 -24.17 0.36
CA TYR A 559 21.11 -22.91 1.02
C TYR A 559 20.44 -22.71 2.37
N ARG A 560 19.26 -23.32 2.61
CA ARG A 560 18.57 -23.23 3.91
C ARG A 560 19.39 -23.86 5.03
N VAL A 561 19.99 -25.01 4.75
CA VAL A 561 20.87 -25.71 5.69
C VAL A 561 22.21 -24.96 5.80
N LEU A 562 22.72 -24.45 4.68
CA LEU A 562 23.97 -23.71 4.65
C LEU A 562 23.91 -22.38 5.42
N ALA A 563 22.75 -21.72 5.49
CA ALA A 563 22.60 -20.36 6.01
C ALA A 563 23.20 -20.17 7.42
N ALA A 564 23.10 -21.18 8.29
CA ALA A 564 23.67 -21.16 9.64
C ALA A 564 25.21 -21.09 9.68
N LEU A 565 25.88 -21.45 8.58
CA LEU A 565 27.34 -21.43 8.41
C LEU A 565 27.85 -20.13 7.75
N LEU A 566 26.95 -19.27 7.26
CA LEU A 566 27.28 -18.07 6.51
C LEU A 566 27.28 -16.83 7.41
N GLN A 567 28.05 -15.82 7.02
CA GLN A 567 27.96 -14.47 7.59
C GLN A 567 26.62 -13.84 7.17
N PRO A 568 25.68 -13.55 8.09
CA PRO A 568 24.30 -13.20 7.74
C PRO A 568 24.14 -11.98 6.83
N ARG A 569 25.10 -11.05 6.88
CA ARG A 569 25.07 -9.78 6.15
C ARG A 569 25.61 -9.87 4.72
N ARG A 570 26.22 -10.99 4.32
CA ARG A 570 26.77 -11.16 2.98
C ARG A 570 25.66 -11.44 1.97
N VAL A 571 25.66 -10.71 0.86
CA VAL A 571 24.69 -10.90 -0.23
C VAL A 571 25.21 -11.95 -1.19
N TRP A 572 24.38 -12.96 -1.41
CA TRP A 572 24.64 -14.05 -2.35
C TRP A 572 23.82 -13.86 -3.60
N LEU A 573 24.35 -14.32 -4.72
CA LEU A 573 23.64 -14.38 -6.00
C LEU A 573 23.42 -15.81 -6.46
N ALA A 574 22.24 -16.03 -7.04
CA ALA A 574 21.90 -17.20 -7.84
C ALA A 574 21.38 -16.72 -9.20
N TRP A 575 21.80 -17.38 -10.27
CA TRP A 575 21.38 -17.01 -11.61
C TRP A 575 21.09 -18.22 -12.50
N LYS A 576 20.30 -18.00 -13.56
CA LYS A 576 20.03 -19.01 -14.59
C LYS A 576 20.36 -18.46 -15.96
N VAL A 577 20.93 -19.32 -16.79
CA VAL A 577 21.17 -19.05 -18.22
C VAL A 577 20.15 -19.84 -19.03
N ILE A 578 19.23 -19.13 -19.67
CA ILE A 578 18.06 -19.69 -20.35
C ILE A 578 18.25 -19.54 -21.85
N ALA A 579 18.35 -20.66 -22.56
CA ALA A 579 18.49 -20.66 -24.01
C ALA A 579 17.23 -20.06 -24.71
N PRO A 580 17.37 -19.50 -25.92
CA PRO A 580 16.24 -19.01 -26.69
C PRO A 580 15.12 -20.07 -26.83
N GLY A 581 13.87 -19.65 -26.65
CA GLY A 581 12.70 -20.53 -26.76
C GLY A 581 12.51 -21.54 -25.60
N ARG A 582 13.32 -21.47 -24.54
CA ARG A 582 13.17 -22.32 -23.34
C ARG A 582 12.64 -21.53 -22.16
N ASN A 583 11.91 -22.22 -21.28
CA ASN A 583 11.39 -21.67 -20.02
C ASN A 583 12.25 -22.04 -18.80
N ALA A 584 13.19 -22.98 -18.97
CA ALA A 584 14.14 -23.40 -17.96
C ALA A 584 15.57 -23.36 -18.53
N GLY A 585 16.53 -23.16 -17.63
CA GLY A 585 17.93 -22.95 -17.99
C GLY A 585 18.89 -23.60 -17.00
N MET A 586 20.19 -23.52 -17.30
CA MET A 586 21.23 -23.99 -16.40
C MET A 586 21.35 -23.04 -15.21
N ALA A 587 21.26 -23.57 -14.00
CA ALA A 587 21.35 -22.81 -12.77
C ALA A 587 22.79 -22.79 -12.23
N TYR A 588 23.20 -21.60 -11.79
CA TYR A 588 24.46 -21.34 -11.13
C TYR A 588 24.19 -20.53 -9.86
N ASP A 589 25.09 -20.61 -8.91
CA ASP A 589 24.95 -19.97 -7.61
C ASP A 589 26.33 -19.79 -6.97
N GLY A 590 26.37 -19.00 -5.90
CA GLY A 590 27.55 -18.87 -5.05
C GLY A 590 28.39 -17.62 -5.25
N LEU A 591 27.94 -16.66 -6.07
CA LEU A 591 28.66 -15.41 -6.28
C LEU A 591 28.33 -14.43 -5.13
N VAL A 592 29.35 -13.85 -4.50
CA VAL A 592 29.23 -13.04 -3.27
C VAL A 592 30.00 -11.73 -3.43
N TRP A 593 29.41 -10.62 -2.97
CA TRP A 593 30.08 -9.33 -2.89
C TRP A 593 30.86 -9.18 -1.56
N LEU A 594 32.16 -8.87 -1.66
CA LEU A 594 33.10 -8.75 -0.55
C LEU A 594 33.61 -7.33 -0.37
N ASP A 595 32.69 -6.36 -0.40
CA ASP A 595 32.94 -4.93 -0.21
C ASP A 595 33.66 -4.25 -1.38
N ASP A 596 34.75 -4.79 -1.90
CA ASP A 596 35.53 -4.24 -3.01
C ASP A 596 35.52 -5.09 -4.29
N ARG A 597 35.09 -6.35 -4.19
CA ARG A 597 35.10 -7.28 -5.32
C ARG A 597 34.08 -8.42 -5.21
N TRP A 598 33.85 -9.07 -6.34
CA TRP A 598 33.12 -10.33 -6.42
C TRP A 598 34.04 -11.54 -6.19
N ALA A 599 33.55 -12.52 -5.45
CA ALA A 599 34.18 -13.83 -5.30
C ALA A 599 33.15 -14.95 -5.52
N TRP A 600 33.56 -16.05 -6.15
CA TRP A 600 32.68 -17.14 -6.52
C TRP A 600 32.96 -18.42 -5.72
N PHE A 601 31.97 -18.84 -4.95
CA PHE A 601 31.94 -20.07 -4.15
C PHE A 601 30.96 -21.05 -4.79
N PRO A 602 31.35 -21.81 -5.84
CA PRO A 602 30.40 -22.58 -6.64
C PRO A 602 29.67 -23.66 -5.82
N LYS A 603 28.33 -23.65 -5.83
CA LYS A 603 27.49 -24.69 -5.18
C LYS A 603 27.91 -24.95 -3.74
N PRO A 604 27.92 -23.92 -2.88
CA PRO A 604 28.53 -24.01 -1.56
C PRO A 604 27.87 -25.06 -0.68
N TYR A 605 26.57 -25.28 -0.82
CA TYR A 605 25.83 -26.33 -0.12
C TYR A 605 26.28 -27.75 -0.48
N ARG A 606 26.91 -27.96 -1.65
CA ARG A 606 27.50 -29.26 -2.04
C ARG A 606 28.91 -29.41 -1.51
N VAL A 607 29.73 -28.36 -1.65
CA VAL A 607 31.13 -28.35 -1.18
C VAL A 607 31.17 -28.52 0.34
N MET A 608 30.24 -27.87 1.05
CA MET A 608 30.14 -27.91 2.50
C MET A 608 29.32 -29.10 3.04
N ALA A 609 28.79 -29.97 2.19
CA ALA A 609 27.84 -31.02 2.59
C ALA A 609 28.39 -31.98 3.66
N ALA A 610 29.71 -32.22 3.69
CA ALA A 610 30.35 -33.04 4.72
C ALA A 610 30.24 -32.40 6.12
N LEU A 611 30.34 -31.07 6.20
CA LEU A 611 30.23 -30.29 7.43
C LEU A 611 28.77 -30.09 7.86
N LEU A 612 27.81 -30.30 6.95
CA LEU A 612 26.37 -30.23 7.26
C LEU A 612 25.81 -31.54 7.84
N LYS A 613 26.62 -32.62 7.87
CA LYS A 613 26.21 -33.94 8.39
C LYS A 613 26.67 -34.20 9.83
N THR A 614 27.58 -33.37 10.33
CA THR A 614 28.00 -33.30 11.74
C THR A 614 27.08 -32.38 12.50
#